data_AF-L8Y682-F1
#
_entry.id   AF-L8Y682-F1
#
_cell.length_a   1.000
_cell.length_b   1.000
_cell.length_c   1.000
_cell.angle_alpha   90.00
_cell.angle_beta   90.00
_cell.angle_gamma   90.00
#
_symmetry.space_group_name_H-M   'P 1'
#
loop_
_entity.id
_entity.type
_entity.pdbx_description
1 polymer ?
#
loop_
_entity_poly.entity_id
_entity_poly.type
_entity_poly.pdbx_seq_one_letter_code
_entity_poly.pdbx_strand_id
1 'polypeptide(L)'
;MIVQRIVLNSRPGKNGNPVAENFRMEEVTVPDTINEGQVRVRTLYLSVDPYMMNQNSHIILCGQISQYNKDVPYPPPLPPAVATIQKERNITRDRFLVLNYTDKFADGILQLSQWFKEGKLKIRETMINGLENMGAAFQSMMTGGNIGKQIVCISEKISL
;
A
#
# COMPACT_ATOMS: atom_id res chain seq x y z
N MET A 1 -2.07 -25.67 -13.67
CA MET A 1 -3.42 -25.50 -13.08
C MET A 1 -4.19 -24.36 -13.77
N ILE A 2 -5.50 -24.48 -13.97
CA ILE A 2 -6.36 -23.39 -14.47
C ILE A 2 -6.76 -22.52 -13.26
N VAL A 3 -6.58 -21.21 -13.37
CA VAL A 3 -7.02 -20.22 -12.37
C VAL A 3 -7.83 -19.11 -13.02
N GLN A 4 -8.75 -18.54 -12.26
CA GLN A 4 -9.49 -17.34 -12.67
C GLN A 4 -8.72 -16.10 -12.21
N ARG A 5 -8.61 -15.11 -13.10
CA ARG A 5 -8.08 -13.77 -12.80
C ARG A 5 -9.07 -12.71 -13.24
N ILE A 6 -9.10 -11.59 -12.52
CA ILE A 6 -9.78 -10.37 -12.97
C ILE A 6 -8.75 -9.48 -13.66
N VAL A 7 -9.05 -9.04 -14.88
CA VAL A 7 -8.26 -8.05 -15.60
C VAL A 7 -9.08 -6.80 -15.86
N LEU A 8 -8.40 -5.67 -15.98
CA LEU A 8 -9.03 -4.42 -16.38
C LEU A 8 -9.42 -4.51 -17.86
N ASN A 9 -10.72 -4.49 -18.13
CA ASN A 9 -11.29 -4.53 -19.47
C ASN A 9 -11.29 -3.15 -20.13
N SER A 10 -11.63 -2.11 -19.36
CA SER A 10 -11.62 -0.73 -19.81
C SER A 10 -11.37 0.21 -18.62
N ARG A 11 -10.88 1.43 -18.87
CA ARG A 11 -10.74 2.45 -17.82
C ARG A 11 -12.06 3.21 -17.68
N PRO A 12 -12.47 3.63 -16.47
CA PRO A 12 -13.70 4.39 -16.24
C PRO A 12 -13.71 5.81 -16.85
N GLY A 13 -12.70 6.19 -17.63
CA GLY A 13 -12.58 7.51 -18.24
C GLY A 13 -12.09 8.60 -17.27
N LYS A 14 -12.03 9.85 -17.75
CA LYS A 14 -11.63 11.00 -16.92
C LYS A 14 -12.79 11.35 -15.97
N ASN A 15 -12.57 11.20 -14.67
CA ASN A 15 -13.55 11.44 -13.59
C ASN A 15 -14.74 10.46 -13.52
N GLY A 16 -14.69 9.30 -14.19
CA GLY A 16 -15.73 8.28 -14.05
C GLY A 16 -15.49 7.35 -12.87
N ASN A 17 -16.58 6.84 -12.28
CA ASN A 17 -16.52 5.79 -11.26
C ASN A 17 -16.33 4.42 -11.94
N PRO A 18 -15.62 3.46 -11.30
CA PRO A 18 -15.54 2.10 -11.79
C PRO A 18 -16.93 1.45 -11.89
N VAL A 19 -17.20 0.82 -13.02
CA VAL A 19 -18.39 -0.01 -13.26
C VAL A 19 -17.98 -1.46 -13.55
N ALA A 20 -18.89 -2.41 -13.42
CA ALA A 20 -18.59 -3.84 -13.56
C ALA A 20 -17.94 -4.17 -14.92
N GLU A 21 -18.38 -3.48 -15.97
CA GLU A 21 -17.93 -3.63 -17.36
C GLU A 21 -16.48 -3.16 -17.57
N ASN A 22 -15.92 -2.40 -16.61
CA ASN A 22 -14.50 -2.06 -16.61
C ASN A 22 -13.61 -3.26 -16.25
N PHE A 23 -14.19 -4.37 -15.82
CA PHE A 23 -13.47 -5.57 -15.42
C PHE A 23 -13.98 -6.77 -16.22
N ARG A 24 -13.09 -7.72 -16.52
CA ARG A 24 -13.49 -9.01 -17.07
C ARG A 24 -12.74 -10.12 -16.37
N MET A 25 -13.40 -11.26 -16.25
CA MET A 25 -12.77 -12.48 -15.75
C MET A 25 -12.15 -13.24 -16.91
N GLU A 26 -10.95 -13.76 -16.69
CA GLU A 26 -10.24 -14.62 -17.62
C GLU A 26 -9.77 -15.89 -16.91
N GLU A 27 -9.81 -17.00 -17.62
CA GLU A 27 -9.11 -18.21 -17.18
C GLU A 27 -7.69 -18.21 -17.74
N VAL A 28 -6.72 -18.54 -16.89
CA VAL A 28 -5.32 -18.65 -17.29
C VAL A 28 -4.72 -19.93 -16.75
N THR A 29 -3.92 -20.58 -17.59
CA THR A 29 -3.12 -21.73 -17.18
C THR A 29 -1.85 -21.24 -16.50
N VAL A 30 -1.72 -21.51 -15.22
CA VAL A 30 -0.49 -21.28 -14.46
C VAL A 30 0.35 -22.55 -14.52
N PRO A 31 1.65 -22.46 -14.89
CA PRO A 31 2.55 -23.61 -14.87
C PRO A 31 2.56 -24.28 -13.50
N ASP A 32 2.55 -25.61 -13.48
CA ASP A 32 2.57 -26.37 -12.22
C ASP A 32 3.96 -26.38 -11.58
N THR A 33 5.01 -26.08 -12.34
CA THR A 33 6.37 -25.88 -11.85
C THR A 33 6.55 -24.52 -11.16
N ILE A 34 7.29 -24.52 -10.05
CA ILE A 34 7.71 -23.33 -9.31
C ILE A 34 9.24 -23.28 -9.45
N ASN A 35 9.78 -22.21 -10.02
CA ASN A 35 11.23 -22.06 -10.16
C ASN A 35 11.86 -21.73 -8.80
N GLU A 36 13.17 -21.95 -8.69
CA GLU A 36 13.93 -21.57 -7.49
C GLU A 36 13.71 -20.09 -7.14
N GLY A 37 13.37 -19.81 -5.87
CA GLY A 37 13.04 -18.47 -5.38
C GLY A 37 11.60 -18.01 -5.60
N GLN A 38 10.75 -18.81 -6.25
CA GLN A 38 9.31 -18.52 -6.39
C GLN A 38 8.49 -19.20 -5.28
N VAL A 39 7.34 -18.62 -4.95
CA VAL A 39 6.35 -19.19 -4.04
C VAL A 39 4.96 -19.13 -4.67
N ARG A 40 4.20 -20.22 -4.54
CA ARG A 40 2.80 -20.29 -4.97
C ARG A 40 1.90 -20.06 -3.77
N VAL A 41 1.00 -19.10 -3.89
CA VAL A 41 0.02 -18.76 -2.86
C VAL A 41 -1.40 -18.99 -3.39
N ARG A 42 -2.28 -19.55 -2.56
CA ARG A 42 -3.71 -19.66 -2.85
C ARG A 42 -4.44 -18.50 -2.19
N THR A 43 -4.86 -17.54 -2.99
CA THR A 43 -5.68 -16.42 -2.51
C THR A 43 -7.09 -16.91 -2.22
N LEU A 44 -7.51 -16.90 -0.95
CA LEU A 44 -8.86 -17.27 -0.53
C LEU A 44 -9.81 -16.08 -0.47
N TYR A 45 -9.29 -14.89 -0.17
CA TYR A 45 -10.05 -13.65 -0.05
C TYR A 45 -9.27 -12.50 -0.67
N LEU A 46 -9.98 -11.58 -1.36
CA LEU A 46 -9.43 -10.38 -1.97
C LEU A 46 -10.25 -9.18 -1.48
N SER A 47 -9.60 -8.17 -0.90
CA SER A 47 -10.29 -6.96 -0.43
C SER A 47 -10.44 -5.94 -1.55
N VAL A 48 -11.62 -5.31 -1.65
CA VAL A 48 -11.94 -4.23 -2.59
C VAL A 48 -12.79 -3.19 -1.86
N ASP A 49 -12.22 -2.01 -1.55
CA ASP A 49 -12.87 -0.85 -0.89
C ASP A 49 -13.47 -1.01 0.54
N PRO A 50 -13.57 0.09 1.33
CA PRO A 50 -14.12 0.06 2.69
C PRO A 50 -15.61 -0.31 2.75
N TYR A 51 -16.35 -0.19 1.65
CA TYR A 51 -17.73 -0.69 1.53
C TYR A 51 -17.83 -2.23 1.63
N MET A 52 -16.71 -2.94 1.48
CA MET A 52 -16.61 -4.40 1.61
C MET A 52 -15.99 -4.84 2.94
N MET A 53 -15.83 -3.93 3.89
CA MET A 53 -15.35 -4.25 5.23
C MET A 53 -16.34 -5.16 5.97
N ASN A 54 -15.83 -6.25 6.55
CA ASN A 54 -16.66 -7.18 7.32
C ASN A 54 -17.20 -6.53 8.59
N GLN A 55 -18.30 -7.07 9.12
CA GLN A 55 -18.83 -6.67 10.42
C GLN A 55 -17.78 -6.87 11.52
N ASN A 56 -17.71 -5.94 12.47
CA ASN A 56 -16.76 -5.91 13.60
C ASN A 56 -15.28 -5.80 13.19
N SER A 57 -14.98 -5.34 11.98
CA SER A 57 -13.58 -5.13 11.54
C SER A 57 -12.98 -3.84 12.10
N HIS A 58 -11.67 -3.69 11.90
CA HIS A 58 -10.88 -2.58 12.45
C HIS A 58 -10.05 -1.91 11.36
N ILE A 59 -10.08 -0.57 11.32
CA ILE A 59 -9.26 0.27 10.45
C ILE A 59 -8.12 0.87 11.26
N ILE A 60 -6.89 0.56 10.85
CA ILE A 60 -5.69 1.23 11.35
C ILE A 60 -5.42 2.45 10.46
N LEU A 61 -5.71 3.64 10.98
CA LEU A 61 -5.50 4.90 10.26
C LEU A 61 -4.08 5.43 10.47
N CYS A 62 -3.16 5.07 9.57
CA CYS A 62 -1.78 5.55 9.60
C CYS A 62 -1.56 6.89 8.88
N GLY A 63 -2.40 7.21 7.88
CA GLY A 63 -2.24 8.38 7.03
C GLY A 63 -3.29 8.43 5.92
N GLN A 64 -3.41 9.59 5.26
CA GLN A 64 -4.35 9.82 4.15
C GLN A 64 -3.71 10.73 3.10
N ILE A 65 -2.74 10.19 2.35
CA ILE A 65 -1.91 10.95 1.39
C ILE A 65 -2.74 11.73 0.36
N SER A 66 -3.89 11.21 -0.06
CA SER A 66 -4.82 11.87 -1.00
C SER A 66 -5.44 13.17 -0.47
N GLN A 67 -5.30 13.45 0.84
CA GLN A 67 -5.81 14.65 1.50
C GLN A 67 -4.71 15.60 1.94
N TYR A 68 -3.42 15.25 1.83
CA TYR A 68 -2.31 16.06 2.38
C TYR A 68 -2.22 17.47 1.79
N ASN A 69 -2.67 17.64 0.54
CA ASN A 69 -2.66 18.93 -0.15
C ASN A 69 -4.00 19.67 -0.02
N LYS A 70 -4.87 19.27 0.91
CA LYS A 70 -6.16 19.91 1.16
C LYS A 70 -6.23 20.42 2.59
N ASP A 71 -6.89 21.55 2.76
CA ASP A 71 -7.15 22.11 4.08
C ASP A 71 -8.39 21.43 4.70
N VAL A 72 -8.15 20.31 5.39
CA VAL A 72 -9.20 19.52 6.04
C VAL A 72 -8.75 19.11 7.45
N PRO A 73 -9.68 19.02 8.41
CA PRO A 73 -9.35 18.56 9.75
C PRO A 73 -8.82 17.12 9.72
N TYR A 74 -7.91 16.79 10.64
CA TYR A 74 -7.35 15.45 10.77
C TYR A 74 -7.87 14.73 12.04
N PRO A 75 -8.33 13.48 11.95
CA PRO A 75 -8.43 12.68 10.73
C PRO A 75 -9.54 13.20 9.80
N PRO A 76 -9.31 13.24 8.46
CA PRO A 76 -10.35 13.62 7.51
C PRO A 76 -11.68 12.93 7.80
N PRO A 77 -12.80 13.67 7.78
CA PRO A 77 -14.10 13.09 8.03
C PRO A 77 -14.43 12.04 6.96
N LEU A 78 -15.09 10.97 7.38
CA LEU A 78 -15.61 9.98 6.43
C LEU A 78 -16.80 10.60 5.66
N PRO A 79 -16.94 10.31 4.35
CA PRO A 79 -18.16 10.65 3.63
C PRO A 79 -19.39 10.06 4.36
N PRO A 80 -20.56 10.73 4.35
CA PRO A 80 -21.74 10.28 5.10
C PRO A 80 -22.12 8.82 4.86
N ALA A 81 -22.09 8.37 3.60
CA ALA A 81 -22.38 6.97 3.25
C ALA A 81 -21.40 5.97 3.90
N VAL A 82 -20.11 6.31 3.98
CA VAL A 82 -19.09 5.47 4.62
C VAL A 82 -19.25 5.49 6.14
N ALA A 83 -19.61 6.64 6.73
CA ALA A 83 -19.87 6.76 8.17
C ALA A 83 -21.07 5.91 8.61
N THR A 84 -22.13 5.86 7.80
CA THR A 84 -23.28 4.97 8.02
C THR A 84 -22.86 3.50 8.05
N ILE A 85 -22.10 3.06 7.05
CA ILE A 85 -21.62 1.66 6.97
C ILE A 85 -20.70 1.33 8.15
N GLN A 86 -19.80 2.27 8.51
CA GLN A 86 -18.93 2.09 9.66
C GLN A 86 -19.74 1.80 10.92
N LYS A 87 -20.80 2.58 11.15
CA LYS A 87 -21.69 2.42 12.30
C LYS A 87 -22.48 1.12 12.24
N GLU A 88 -23.15 0.86 11.12
CA GLU A 88 -24.01 -0.33 10.94
C GLU A 88 -23.23 -1.64 11.06
N ARG A 89 -21.99 -1.66 10.57
CA ARG A 89 -21.11 -2.84 10.63
C ARG A 89 -20.24 -2.89 11.88
N ASN A 90 -20.41 -1.98 12.83
CA ASN A 90 -19.58 -1.90 14.04
C ASN A 90 -18.07 -1.90 13.74
N ILE A 91 -17.66 -1.10 12.76
CA ILE A 91 -16.27 -1.00 12.34
C ILE A 91 -15.55 0.04 13.19
N THR A 92 -14.49 -0.39 13.87
CA THR A 92 -13.62 0.50 14.63
C THR A 92 -12.61 1.18 13.72
N ARG A 93 -12.18 2.39 14.06
CA ARG A 93 -11.21 3.15 13.28
C ARG A 93 -10.32 3.96 14.22
N ASP A 94 -9.10 3.50 14.42
CA ASP A 94 -8.17 4.13 15.36
C ASP A 94 -6.94 4.69 14.64
N ARG A 95 -6.47 5.83 15.15
CA ARG A 95 -5.27 6.47 14.65
C ARG A 95 -4.05 5.67 15.08
N PHE A 96 -3.17 5.39 14.12
CA PHE A 96 -1.85 4.84 14.38
C PHE A 96 -0.78 5.87 14.03
N LEU A 97 -0.09 6.38 15.05
CA LEU A 97 1.08 7.20 14.88
C LEU A 97 2.29 6.40 15.34
N VAL A 98 3.21 6.09 14.41
CA VAL A 98 4.41 5.29 14.71
C VAL A 98 5.21 5.85 15.89
N LEU A 99 5.24 7.18 16.04
CA LEU A 99 5.94 7.87 17.12
C LEU A 99 5.34 7.62 18.51
N ASN A 100 4.13 7.06 18.61
CA ASN A 100 3.54 6.69 19.91
C ASN A 100 4.08 5.35 20.43
N TYR A 101 4.87 4.62 19.63
CA TYR A 101 5.37 3.27 19.94
C TYR A 101 6.90 3.21 19.95
N THR A 102 7.54 4.29 20.40
CA THR A 102 9.02 4.38 20.46
C THR A 102 9.63 3.29 21.34
N ASP A 103 8.91 2.82 22.36
CA ASP A 103 9.28 1.67 23.19
C ASP A 103 9.43 0.36 22.40
N LYS A 104 8.78 0.26 21.23
CA LYS A 104 8.86 -0.90 20.33
C LYS A 104 9.91 -0.78 19.24
N PHE A 105 10.59 0.36 19.10
CA PHE A 105 11.47 0.59 17.95
C PHE A 105 12.67 -0.35 17.94
N ALA A 106 13.29 -0.60 19.09
CA ALA A 106 14.46 -1.48 19.18
C ALA A 106 14.12 -2.91 18.71
N ASP A 107 13.08 -3.50 19.28
CA ASP A 107 12.60 -4.84 18.92
C ASP A 107 12.14 -4.90 17.46
N GLY A 108 11.42 -3.87 17.00
CA GLY A 108 10.98 -3.76 15.62
C GLY A 108 12.13 -3.73 14.62
N ILE A 109 13.17 -2.94 14.89
CA ILE A 109 14.37 -2.86 14.03
C ILE A 109 15.09 -4.21 14.00
N LEU A 110 15.25 -4.87 15.15
CA LEU A 110 15.88 -6.18 15.23
C LEU A 110 15.14 -7.20 14.35
N GLN A 111 13.82 -7.29 14.51
CA GLN A 111 12.98 -8.23 13.78
C GLN A 111 12.98 -7.97 12.27
N LEU A 112 12.86 -6.70 11.85
CA LEU A 112 12.88 -6.32 10.44
C LEU A 112 14.24 -6.60 9.80
N SER A 113 15.33 -6.36 10.53
CA SER A 113 16.69 -6.67 10.08
C SER A 113 16.90 -8.16 9.89
N GLN A 114 16.36 -8.98 10.79
CA GLN A 114 16.38 -10.42 10.66
C GLN A 114 15.60 -10.89 9.42
N TRP A 115 14.37 -10.41 9.21
CA TRP A 115 13.60 -10.77 8.02
C TRP A 115 14.27 -10.32 6.71
N PHE A 116 14.97 -9.19 6.73
CA PHE A 116 15.77 -8.76 5.60
C PHE A 116 16.92 -9.74 5.31
N LYS A 117 17.71 -10.10 6.34
CA LYS A 117 18.80 -11.09 6.21
C LYS A 117 18.32 -12.46 5.76
N GLU A 118 17.16 -12.90 6.25
CA GLU A 118 16.51 -14.16 5.86
C GLU A 118 15.84 -14.10 4.48
N GLY A 119 15.85 -12.94 3.82
CA GLY A 119 15.23 -12.74 2.50
C GLY A 119 13.70 -12.71 2.50
N LYS A 120 13.05 -12.71 3.68
CA LYS A 120 11.59 -12.61 3.88
C LYS A 120 11.08 -11.19 3.63
N LEU A 121 11.91 -10.18 3.83
CA LEU A 121 11.61 -8.78 3.52
C LEU A 121 12.41 -8.34 2.29
N LYS A 122 11.71 -7.93 1.23
CA LYS A 122 12.32 -7.38 0.01
C LYS A 122 12.26 -5.87 0.05
N ILE A 123 13.41 -5.22 -0.02
CA ILE A 123 13.53 -3.76 -0.05
C ILE A 123 13.53 -3.31 -1.51
N ARG A 124 12.69 -2.33 -1.83
CA ARG A 124 12.69 -1.63 -3.10
C ARG A 124 12.85 -0.15 -2.83
N GLU A 125 13.71 0.48 -3.61
CA GLU A 125 14.07 1.89 -3.43
C GLU A 125 14.08 2.58 -4.80
N THR A 126 13.70 3.85 -4.78
CA THR A 126 13.92 4.79 -5.87
C THR A 126 14.94 5.80 -5.38
N MET A 127 16.15 5.75 -5.92
CA MET A 127 17.25 6.61 -5.50
C MET A 127 17.49 7.73 -6.49
N ILE A 128 17.78 8.92 -5.96
CA ILE A 128 18.27 10.08 -6.72
C ILE A 128 19.47 10.67 -6.00
N ASN A 129 20.50 11.09 -6.74
CA ASN A 129 21.71 11.65 -6.17
C ASN A 129 21.60 13.17 -6.05
N GLY A 130 22.26 13.77 -5.07
CA GLY A 130 22.37 15.22 -4.91
C GLY A 130 21.23 15.80 -4.08
N LEU A 131 21.60 16.59 -3.06
CA LEU A 131 20.64 17.25 -2.17
C LEU A 131 19.75 18.25 -2.95
N GLU A 132 20.31 18.88 -3.98
CA GLU A 132 19.63 19.77 -4.91
C GLU A 132 18.41 19.12 -5.58
N ASN A 133 18.38 17.79 -5.69
CA ASN A 133 17.30 17.04 -6.30
C ASN A 133 16.17 16.67 -5.32
N MET A 134 16.26 17.05 -4.04
CA MET A 134 15.25 16.71 -3.03
C MET A 134 13.83 17.16 -3.42
N GLY A 135 13.67 18.35 -3.98
CA GLY A 135 12.37 18.86 -4.40
C GLY A 135 11.74 18.01 -5.52
N ALA A 136 12.53 17.68 -6.54
CA ALA A 136 12.10 16.80 -7.63
C ALA A 136 11.78 15.37 -7.13
N ALA A 137 12.59 14.85 -6.20
CA ALA A 137 12.37 13.56 -5.56
C ALA A 137 11.02 13.52 -4.82
N PHE A 138 10.73 14.57 -4.04
CA PHE A 138 9.49 14.68 -3.29
C PHE A 138 8.28 14.82 -4.20
N GLN A 139 8.37 15.65 -5.25
CA GLN A 139 7.31 15.80 -6.23
C GLN A 139 7.01 14.48 -6.93
N SER A 140 8.04 13.77 -7.41
CA SER A 140 7.90 12.45 -8.02
C SER A 140 7.20 11.46 -7.09
N MET A 141 7.58 11.44 -5.80
CA MET A 141 6.93 10.59 -4.81
C MET A 141 5.43 10.93 -4.64
N MET A 142 5.09 12.21 -4.56
CA MET A 142 3.70 12.66 -4.39
C MET A 142 2.83 12.42 -5.62
N THR A 143 3.43 12.29 -6.81
CA THR A 143 2.73 11.96 -8.07
C THR A 143 2.79 10.47 -8.42
N GLY A 144 3.37 9.63 -7.56
CA GLY A 144 3.44 8.18 -7.74
C GLY A 144 4.53 7.68 -8.69
N GLY A 145 5.57 8.48 -8.92
CA GLY A 145 6.71 8.14 -9.79
C GLY A 145 7.73 7.20 -9.16
N ASN A 146 7.66 6.93 -7.85
CA ASN A 146 8.60 6.07 -7.15
C ASN A 146 8.10 4.61 -7.02
N ILE A 147 9.03 3.66 -7.14
CA ILE A 147 8.83 2.27 -6.74
C ILE A 147 9.56 2.04 -5.42
N GLY A 148 8.80 1.73 -4.38
CA GLY A 148 9.35 1.52 -3.04
C GLY A 148 9.75 2.84 -2.36
N LYS A 149 10.76 2.81 -1.49
CA LYS A 149 11.15 3.99 -0.70
C LYS A 149 11.92 5.01 -1.58
N GLN A 150 11.42 6.24 -1.64
CA GLN A 150 12.17 7.36 -2.23
C GLN A 150 13.33 7.75 -1.31
N ILE A 151 14.55 7.78 -1.84
CA ILE A 151 15.78 8.14 -1.12
C ILE A 151 16.56 9.18 -1.94
N VAL A 152 17.09 10.19 -1.26
CA VAL A 152 18.04 11.16 -1.83
C VAL A 152 19.43 10.83 -1.28
N CYS A 153 20.34 10.40 -2.15
CA CYS A 153 21.72 10.09 -1.81
C CYS A 153 22.54 11.39 -1.87
N ILE A 154 23.03 11.85 -0.72
CA ILE A 154 23.70 13.16 -0.58
C ILE A 154 25.22 13.07 -0.47
N SER A 155 25.77 11.86 -0.41
CA SER A 155 27.21 11.60 -0.36
C SER A 155 27.50 10.18 -0.84
N GLU A 156 28.68 9.96 -1.41
CA GLU A 156 29.13 8.60 -1.69
C GLU A 156 29.28 7.80 -0.40
N LYS A 157 29.14 6.47 -0.50
CA LYS A 157 29.54 5.58 0.59
C LYS A 157 31.05 5.70 0.75
N ILE A 158 31.50 6.30 1.86
CA ILE A 158 32.87 6.12 2.31
C ILE A 158 32.99 4.65 2.70
N SER A 159 33.75 3.88 1.92
CA SER A 159 34.22 2.57 2.34
C SER A 159 35.15 2.80 3.53
N LEU A 160 34.66 2.51 4.75
CA LEU A 160 35.50 2.34 5.94
C LEU A 160 36.10 0.93 5.94
#